data_AF-A0A2N5YJD7-F1
#
_entry.id   AF-A0A2N5YJD7-F1
#
_cell.length_a   1.000
_cell.length_b   1.000
_cell.length_c   1.000
_cell.angle_alpha   90.00
_cell.angle_beta   90.00
_cell.angle_gamma   90.00
#
_symmetry.space_group_name_H-M   'P 1'
#
loop_
_entity.id
_entity.type
_entity.pdbx_description
1 polymer ?
#
loop_
_entity_poly.entity_id
_entity_poly.type
_entity_poly.pdbx_seq_one_letter_code
_entity_poly.pdbx_strand_id
1 'polypeptide(L)'
;MRQKLLSLRILFVSMLVLSFLSAFAANQQKKDGYTVEFDQVRPDEFVLDFDLDKFRIDENELGGTVYSSITFNGEIRTKKKGWASLPVLSSSVQLSPSNNVSYIVVNSDYEEYNLDYPLVPSRGVIYRNQDPTEIPYEIDPASVVDEF
;
A
#
# COMPACT_ATOMS: atom_id res chain seq x y z
N MET A 1 52.71 2.20 21.87
CA MET A 1 51.56 2.70 22.67
C MET A 1 50.66 3.66 21.88
N ARG A 2 51.20 4.67 21.17
CA ARG A 2 50.42 5.59 20.31
C ARG A 2 49.58 4.94 19.20
N GLN A 3 50.12 3.94 18.48
CA GLN A 3 49.37 3.24 17.41
C GLN A 3 48.16 2.46 17.96
N LYS A 4 48.30 1.81 19.13
CA LYS A 4 47.18 1.10 19.79
C LYS A 4 46.07 2.04 20.26
N LEU A 5 46.44 3.27 20.62
CA LEU A 5 45.48 4.31 21.03
C LEU A 5 44.74 4.92 19.82
N LEU A 6 45.43 5.03 18.67
CA LEU A 6 44.84 5.49 17.41
C LEU A 6 43.88 4.45 16.83
N SER A 7 44.25 3.17 16.83
CA SER A 7 43.38 2.08 16.37
C SER A 7 42.14 1.93 17.24
N LEU A 8 42.25 2.16 18.56
CA LEU A 8 41.10 2.12 19.48
C LEU A 8 40.10 3.25 19.21
N ARG A 9 40.59 4.46 18.87
CA ARG A 9 39.74 5.60 18.51
C ARG A 9 39.01 5.39 17.17
N ILE A 10 39.70 4.82 16.18
CA ILE A 10 39.09 4.49 14.88
C ILE A 10 38.01 3.40 15.05
N LEU A 11 38.26 2.39 15.89
CA LEU A 11 37.29 1.36 16.20
C LEU A 11 36.03 1.96 16.87
N PHE A 12 36.23 2.91 17.81
CA PHE A 12 35.13 3.57 18.51
C PHE A 12 34.28 4.44 17.59
N VAL A 13 34.90 5.18 16.68
CA VAL A 13 34.19 6.00 15.68
C VAL A 13 33.46 5.12 14.66
N SER A 14 34.08 4.03 14.20
CA SER A 14 33.43 3.05 13.31
C SER A 14 32.19 2.43 13.96
N MET A 15 32.27 2.07 15.24
CA MET A 15 31.15 1.51 15.99
C MET A 15 30.01 2.52 16.19
N LEU A 16 30.34 3.81 16.34
CA LEU A 16 29.38 4.89 16.50
C LEU A 16 28.70 5.29 15.17
N VAL A 17 29.41 5.18 14.04
CA VAL A 17 28.84 5.34 12.71
C VAL A 17 27.92 4.16 12.37
N LEU A 18 28.31 2.93 12.73
CA LEU A 18 27.50 1.74 12.48
C LEU A 18 26.20 1.73 13.29
N SER A 19 26.19 2.27 14.51
CA SER A 19 24.96 2.40 15.32
C SER A 19 24.02 3.50 14.85
N PHE A 20 24.53 4.54 14.19
CA PHE A 20 23.70 5.58 13.58
C PHE A 20 22.99 5.09 12.30
N LEU A 21 23.64 4.22 11.50
CA LEU A 21 23.02 3.64 10.31
C LEU A 21 21.86 2.68 10.64
N SER A 22 21.95 1.93 11.74
CA SER A 22 20.89 0.98 12.12
C SER A 22 19.63 1.64 12.66
N ALA A 23 19.72 2.86 13.22
CA ALA A 23 18.56 3.60 13.73
C ALA A 23 17.67 4.17 12.61
N PHE A 24 18.24 4.47 11.43
CA PHE A 24 17.48 4.97 10.28
C PHE A 24 16.66 3.86 9.61
N ALA A 25 17.18 2.63 9.58
CA ALA A 25 16.47 1.47 9.03
C ALA A 25 15.29 0.99 9.90
N ALA A 26 15.23 1.39 11.18
CA ALA A 26 14.21 0.92 12.12
C ALA A 26 12.83 1.62 11.98
N ASN A 27 12.73 2.70 11.20
CA ASN A 27 11.47 3.40 10.96
C ASN A 27 10.72 2.91 9.71
N GLN A 28 11.27 1.92 8.99
CA GLN A 28 10.60 1.34 7.83
C GLN A 28 9.57 0.30 8.27
N GLN A 29 8.29 0.68 8.25
CA GLN A 29 7.21 -0.30 8.42
C GLN A 29 6.98 -1.00 7.07
N LYS A 30 7.76 -2.05 6.81
CA LYS A 30 7.50 -2.92 5.66
C LYS A 30 6.22 -3.72 5.91
N LYS A 31 5.16 -3.40 5.20
CA LYS A 31 4.00 -4.28 5.05
C LYS A 31 4.27 -5.23 3.89
N ASP A 32 3.63 -6.39 3.88
CA ASP A 32 3.70 -7.25 2.71
C ASP A 32 3.16 -6.46 1.51
N GLY A 33 3.95 -6.34 0.44
CA GLY A 33 3.56 -5.76 -0.86
C GLY A 33 3.74 -4.26 -1.07
N TYR A 34 3.91 -3.45 -0.02
CA TYR A 34 4.20 -2.01 -0.15
C TYR A 34 4.90 -1.47 1.11
N THR A 35 5.63 -0.38 0.95
CA THR A 35 6.23 0.37 2.05
C THR A 35 5.46 1.65 2.31
N VAL A 36 5.48 2.10 3.57
CA VAL A 36 4.98 3.41 3.95
C VAL A 36 6.05 4.11 4.75
N GLU A 37 6.63 5.16 4.17
CA GLU A 37 7.54 6.04 4.89
C GLU A 37 6.74 7.14 5.57
N PHE A 38 7.08 7.42 6.83
CA PHE A 38 6.45 8.47 7.61
C PHE A 38 7.47 9.53 7.96
N ASP A 39 7.15 10.77 7.62
CA ASP A 39 7.91 11.94 8.05
C ASP A 39 6.99 12.94 8.76
N GLN A 40 7.47 13.45 9.88
CA GLN A 40 6.82 14.51 10.62
C GLN A 40 7.56 15.81 10.37
N VAL A 41 7.11 16.55 9.35
CA VAL A 41 7.74 17.81 8.93
C VAL A 41 7.50 18.91 9.97
N ARG A 42 6.32 18.91 10.61
CA ARG A 42 5.93 19.83 11.71
C ARG A 42 5.07 19.10 12.74
N PRO A 43 4.85 19.68 13.94
CA PRO A 43 4.01 19.04 14.96
C PRO A 43 2.61 18.61 14.50
N ASP A 44 2.05 19.31 13.51
CA ASP A 44 0.72 19.15 12.94
C ASP A 44 0.73 18.80 11.44
N GLU A 45 1.91 18.53 10.86
CA GLU A 45 2.08 18.23 9.44
C GLU A 45 2.83 16.91 9.28
N PHE A 46 2.16 15.95 8.64
CA PHE A 46 2.67 14.61 8.39
C PHE A 46 2.73 14.35 6.89
N VAL A 47 3.82 13.74 6.44
CA VAL A 47 3.95 13.23 5.09
C VAL A 47 4.00 11.71 5.18
N LEU A 48 3.15 11.07 4.39
CA LEU A 48 3.14 9.63 4.19
C LEU A 48 3.51 9.36 2.74
N ASP A 49 4.64 8.71 2.52
CA ASP A 49 5.06 8.23 1.21
C ASP A 49 4.66 6.77 1.06
N PHE A 50 3.95 6.44 -0.02
CA PHE A 50 3.49 5.09 -0.31
C PHE A 50 4.20 4.60 -1.56
N ASP A 51 5.01 3.56 -1.40
CA ASP A 51 5.72 2.92 -2.51
C ASP A 51 5.23 1.47 -2.67
N LEU A 52 4.63 1.18 -3.83
CA LEU A 52 4.08 -0.12 -4.17
C LEU A 52 5.19 -0.97 -4.79
N ASP A 53 5.59 -2.07 -4.13
CA ASP A 53 6.71 -2.91 -4.57
C ASP A 53 6.46 -3.52 -5.97
N LYS A 54 5.83 -4.70 -5.99
CA LYS A 54 5.52 -5.45 -7.21
C LYS A 54 4.11 -5.96 -7.09
N PHE A 55 3.32 -5.68 -8.12
CA PHE A 55 2.00 -6.27 -8.30
C PHE A 55 2.00 -7.13 -9.57
N ARG A 56 0.94 -7.91 -9.72
CA ARG A 56 0.63 -8.65 -10.94
C ARG A 56 -0.75 -8.27 -11.42
N ILE A 57 -0.96 -8.41 -12.73
CA ILE A 57 -2.29 -8.42 -13.33
C ILE A 57 -2.52 -9.85 -13.80
N ASP A 58 -3.47 -10.53 -13.16
CA ASP A 58 -3.84 -11.90 -13.46
C ASP A 58 -5.17 -11.93 -14.21
N GLU A 59 -5.29 -12.83 -15.19
CA GLU A 59 -6.54 -13.11 -15.89
C GLU A 59 -7.20 -14.35 -15.29
N ASN A 60 -8.47 -14.23 -14.94
CA ASN A 60 -9.23 -15.30 -14.29
C ASN A 60 -10.59 -15.46 -14.94
N GLU A 61 -10.98 -16.71 -15.22
CA GLU A 61 -12.33 -17.03 -15.67
C GLU A 61 -13.26 -17.20 -14.46
N LEU A 62 -14.26 -16.32 -14.35
CA LEU A 62 -15.20 -16.27 -13.24
C LEU A 62 -16.63 -16.19 -13.79
N GLY A 63 -17.46 -17.20 -13.51
CA GLY A 63 -18.83 -17.24 -14.02
C GLY A 63 -18.92 -17.26 -15.55
N GLY A 64 -17.93 -17.85 -16.22
CA GLY A 64 -17.86 -17.93 -17.70
C GLY A 64 -17.42 -16.65 -18.40
N THR A 65 -16.96 -15.64 -17.65
CA THR A 65 -16.38 -14.40 -18.19
C THR A 65 -14.93 -14.28 -17.72
N VAL A 66 -14.03 -13.87 -18.60
CA VAL A 66 -12.64 -13.60 -18.25
C VAL A 66 -12.53 -12.17 -17.71
N TYR A 67 -11.90 -12.02 -16.55
CA TYR A 67 -11.64 -10.74 -15.90
C TYR A 67 -10.16 -10.58 -15.59
N SER A 68 -9.72 -9.33 -15.52
CA SER A 68 -8.42 -8.96 -14.95
C SER A 68 -8.53 -8.71 -13.45
N SER A 69 -7.50 -9.08 -12.69
CA SER A 69 -7.38 -8.75 -11.27
C SER A 69 -5.97 -8.29 -10.94
N ILE A 70 -5.86 -7.19 -10.20
CA ILE A 70 -4.59 -6.72 -9.65
C ILE A 70 -4.34 -7.46 -8.35
N THR A 71 -3.15 -8.04 -8.21
CA THR A 71 -2.73 -8.81 -7.04
C THR A 71 -1.39 -8.35 -6.49
N PHE A 72 -1.31 -8.13 -5.17
CA PHE A 72 -0.06 -8.05 -4.43
C PHE A 72 -0.24 -8.61 -3.01
N ASN A 73 0.87 -8.94 -2.33
CA ASN A 73 0.79 -9.54 -0.99
C ASN A 73 0.16 -8.55 0.00
N GLY A 74 -0.67 -9.02 0.95
CA GLY A 74 -1.23 -8.13 1.98
C GLY A 74 -2.31 -7.15 1.49
N GLU A 75 -2.78 -7.30 0.25
CA GLU A 75 -3.81 -6.46 -0.32
C GLU A 75 -5.16 -6.56 0.40
N ILE A 76 -5.82 -5.41 0.52
CA ILE A 76 -7.24 -5.31 0.86
C ILE A 76 -7.97 -4.71 -0.33
N ARG A 77 -9.20 -5.17 -0.60
CA ARG A 77 -9.94 -4.76 -1.80
C ARG A 77 -11.10 -3.83 -1.49
N THR A 78 -11.45 -2.98 -2.45
CA THR A 78 -12.70 -2.22 -2.46
C THR A 78 -13.91 -3.16 -2.43
N LYS A 79 -14.99 -2.71 -1.79
CA LYS A 79 -16.16 -3.56 -1.47
C LYS A 79 -17.49 -3.01 -2.00
N LYS A 80 -17.45 -2.05 -2.93
CA LYS A 80 -18.68 -1.53 -3.53
C LYS A 80 -19.17 -2.55 -4.55
N LYS A 81 -20.31 -3.20 -4.26
CA LYS A 81 -20.85 -4.27 -5.12
C LYS A 81 -20.99 -3.78 -6.56
N GLY A 82 -20.48 -4.57 -7.49
CA GLY A 82 -20.54 -4.36 -8.93
C GLY A 82 -19.55 -3.35 -9.51
N TRP A 83 -18.74 -2.71 -8.67
CA TRP A 83 -17.65 -1.85 -9.10
C TRP A 83 -16.33 -2.62 -9.13
N ALA A 84 -15.34 -2.13 -9.87
CA ALA A 84 -14.02 -2.75 -9.94
C ALA A 84 -13.43 -3.00 -8.54
N SER A 85 -13.02 -4.24 -8.30
CA SER A 85 -12.46 -4.69 -7.04
C SER A 85 -10.95 -4.40 -6.98
N LEU A 86 -10.60 -3.15 -6.68
CA LEU A 86 -9.23 -2.66 -6.65
C LEU A 86 -8.56 -2.91 -5.30
N PRO A 87 -7.28 -3.29 -5.28
CA PRO A 87 -6.45 -3.22 -4.08
C PRO A 87 -6.34 -1.79 -3.52
N VAL A 88 -6.24 -1.67 -2.20
CA VAL A 88 -6.13 -0.40 -1.49
C VAL A 88 -4.95 -0.47 -0.52
N LEU A 89 -4.10 0.54 -0.55
CA LEU A 89 -3.01 0.72 0.42
C LEU A 89 -3.56 1.53 1.59
N SER A 90 -3.12 1.22 2.81
CA SER A 90 -3.57 1.94 4.00
C SER A 90 -2.49 2.03 5.05
N SER A 91 -2.49 3.12 5.80
CA SER A 91 -1.65 3.25 6.99
C SER A 91 -2.43 3.97 8.09
N SER A 92 -2.04 3.69 9.33
CA SER A 92 -2.63 4.33 10.50
C SER A 92 -1.64 5.36 11.02
N VAL A 93 -2.09 6.60 11.19
CA VAL A 93 -1.29 7.67 11.79
C VAL A 93 -1.96 8.12 13.09
N GLN A 94 -1.16 8.35 14.12
CA GLN A 94 -1.67 8.89 15.38
C GLN A 94 -1.82 10.42 15.24
N LEU A 95 -3.05 10.90 15.37
CA LEU A 95 -3.35 12.32 15.29
C LEU A 95 -3.31 12.98 16.67
N SER A 96 -3.08 14.30 16.69
CA SER A 96 -3.21 15.11 17.90
C SER A 96 -4.68 15.21 18.35
N PRO A 97 -4.96 15.39 19.66
CA PRO A 97 -6.32 15.31 20.22
C PRO A 97 -7.32 16.36 19.72
N SER A 98 -6.87 17.47 19.13
CA SER A 98 -7.70 18.67 18.89
C SER A 98 -7.93 19.04 17.42
N ASN A 99 -7.63 18.18 16.45
CA ASN A 99 -7.49 18.64 15.07
C ASN A 99 -8.52 18.03 14.09
N ASN A 100 -9.17 18.92 13.31
CA ASN A 100 -9.71 18.57 12.01
C ASN A 100 -8.53 18.26 11.07
N VAL A 101 -8.62 17.19 10.30
CA VAL A 101 -7.56 16.79 9.38
C VAL A 101 -8.02 17.03 7.95
N SER A 102 -7.18 17.71 7.19
CA SER A 102 -7.22 17.72 5.73
C SER A 102 -6.04 16.92 5.20
N TYR A 103 -6.22 16.28 4.05
CA TYR A 103 -5.13 15.67 3.32
C TYR A 103 -5.09 16.22 1.91
N ILE A 104 -3.91 16.21 1.32
CA ILE A 104 -3.67 16.53 -0.08
C ILE A 104 -2.68 15.51 -0.64
N VAL A 105 -2.78 15.23 -1.93
CA VAL A 105 -1.75 14.46 -2.63
C VAL A 105 -0.67 15.46 -3.05
N VAL A 106 0.52 15.35 -2.45
CA VAL A 106 1.64 16.27 -2.70
C VAL A 106 2.41 15.88 -3.96
N ASN A 107 2.58 14.57 -4.17
CA ASN A 107 3.20 14.00 -5.36
C ASN A 107 2.48 12.69 -5.72
N SER A 108 2.48 12.34 -7.00
CA SER A 108 2.00 11.05 -7.49
C SER A 108 2.71 10.68 -8.78
N ASP A 109 3.29 9.48 -8.80
CA ASP A 109 3.85 8.86 -9.99
C ASP A 109 3.00 7.64 -10.34
N TYR A 110 2.72 7.44 -11.63
CA TYR A 110 1.89 6.33 -12.10
C TYR A 110 2.34 5.82 -13.46
N GLU A 111 1.97 4.56 -13.72
CA GLU A 111 2.13 3.90 -15.01
C GLU A 111 0.78 3.44 -15.52
N GLU A 112 0.56 3.54 -16.83
CA GLU A 112 -0.68 3.10 -17.47
C GLU A 112 -0.55 1.66 -17.97
N TYR A 113 -1.52 0.83 -17.60
CA TYR A 113 -1.63 -0.56 -18.04
C TYR A 113 -2.91 -0.74 -18.85
N ASN A 114 -2.77 -1.11 -20.12
CA ASN A 114 -3.90 -1.50 -20.95
C ASN A 114 -4.35 -2.91 -20.57
N LEU A 115 -5.64 -3.09 -20.31
CA LEU A 115 -6.24 -4.37 -19.96
C LEU A 115 -6.98 -4.94 -21.17
N ASP A 116 -6.74 -6.21 -21.47
CA ASP A 116 -7.50 -6.93 -22.50
C ASP A 116 -8.92 -7.31 -22.02
N TYR A 117 -9.12 -7.37 -20.69
CA TYR A 117 -10.36 -7.75 -20.04
C TYR A 117 -10.77 -6.74 -18.94
N PRO A 118 -12.06 -6.62 -18.63
CA PRO A 118 -12.49 -5.74 -17.54
C PRO A 118 -11.95 -6.21 -16.20
N LEU A 119 -11.80 -5.28 -15.26
CA LEU A 119 -11.48 -5.62 -13.88
C LEU A 119 -12.61 -6.43 -13.24
N VAL A 120 -12.25 -7.39 -12.41
CA VAL A 120 -13.21 -8.21 -11.66
C VAL A 120 -14.11 -7.31 -10.79
N PRO A 121 -15.44 -7.42 -10.90
CA PRO A 121 -16.34 -6.63 -10.08
C PRO A 121 -16.37 -7.17 -8.65
N SER A 122 -16.44 -6.28 -7.67
CA SER A 122 -16.59 -6.65 -6.27
C SER A 122 -17.97 -7.25 -6.05
N ARG A 123 -18.02 -8.36 -5.30
CA ARG A 123 -19.29 -8.97 -4.88
C ARG A 123 -19.88 -8.33 -3.62
N GLY A 124 -19.26 -7.25 -3.16
CA GLY A 124 -19.66 -6.56 -1.95
C GLY A 124 -19.21 -7.25 -0.67
N VAL A 125 -19.80 -6.85 0.46
CA VAL A 125 -19.62 -7.55 1.73
C VAL A 125 -20.46 -8.82 1.71
N ILE A 126 -19.78 -9.97 1.74
CA ILE A 126 -20.43 -11.28 1.87
C ILE A 126 -20.57 -11.62 3.35
N TYR A 127 -21.80 -11.86 3.80
CA TYR A 127 -22.11 -12.21 5.18
C TYR A 127 -21.90 -13.70 5.43
N ARG A 128 -21.68 -14.07 6.71
CA ARG A 128 -21.39 -15.47 7.10
C ARG A 128 -22.52 -16.46 6.84
N ASN A 129 -23.73 -15.97 6.61
CA ASN A 129 -24.91 -16.77 6.30
C ASN A 129 -25.15 -16.94 4.79
N GLN A 130 -24.25 -16.44 3.94
CA GLN A 130 -24.34 -16.54 2.48
C GLN A 130 -23.27 -17.50 1.96
N ASP A 131 -23.62 -18.34 1.00
CA ASP A 131 -22.63 -19.15 0.26
C ASP A 131 -21.93 -18.27 -0.78
N PRO A 132 -20.61 -18.06 -0.69
CA PRO A 132 -19.90 -17.27 -1.68
C PRO A 132 -19.95 -17.87 -3.08
N THR A 133 -20.13 -19.18 -3.25
CA THR A 133 -20.13 -19.82 -4.57
C THR A 133 -21.40 -19.54 -5.38
N GLU A 134 -22.48 -19.15 -4.70
CA GLU A 134 -23.78 -18.83 -5.30
C GLU A 134 -23.94 -17.33 -5.64
N ILE A 135 -23.00 -16.47 -5.22
CA ILE A 135 -23.06 -15.03 -5.46
C ILE A 135 -22.34 -14.70 -6.79
N PRO A 136 -23.08 -14.26 -7.84
CA PRO A 136 -22.49 -13.99 -9.14
C PRO A 136 -21.60 -12.74 -9.13
N TYR A 137 -20.73 -12.68 -10.13
CA TYR A 137 -19.99 -11.48 -10.50
C TYR A 137 -20.88 -10.66 -11.43
N GLU A 138 -21.36 -9.52 -10.94
CA GLU A 138 -22.27 -8.63 -11.68
C GLU A 138 -21.61 -7.26 -11.81
N ILE A 139 -21.55 -6.69 -13.01
CA ILE A 139 -21.11 -5.30 -13.21
C ILE A 139 -22.31 -4.38 -12.95
N ASP A 140 -22.12 -3.40 -12.07
CA ASP A 140 -23.11 -2.35 -11.88
C ASP A 140 -23.08 -1.41 -13.11
N PRO A 141 -24.20 -1.16 -13.82
CA PRO A 141 -24.21 -0.21 -14.94
C PRO A 141 -23.64 1.16 -14.58
N ALA A 142 -23.77 1.59 -13.32
CA ALA A 142 -23.22 2.85 -12.84
C ALA A 142 -21.69 2.85 -12.71
N SER A 143 -21.03 1.69 -12.81
CA SER A 143 -19.56 1.60 -12.82
C SER A 143 -18.95 1.65 -14.23
N VAL A 144 -19.78 1.65 -15.28
CA VAL A 144 -19.32 1.73 -16.67
C VAL A 144 -19.32 3.20 -17.07
N VAL A 145 -18.25 3.89 -16.71
CA VAL A 145 -18.06 5.32 -16.93
C VAL A 145 -16.69 5.58 -17.56
N ASP A 146 -16.58 6.67 -18.33
CA ASP A 146 -15.33 7.13 -18.94
C ASP A 146 -14.67 8.20 -18.05
N GLU A 147 -14.43 7.84 -16.79
CA GLU A 147 -13.79 8.69 -15.77
C GLU A 147 -13.07 7.83 -14.72
N PHE A 148 -12.09 8.43 -14.03
CA PHE A 148 -11.35 7.84 -12.90
C PHE A 148 -11.88 8.34 -11.56
#